data_AF-E0IE15-F1
#
_entry.id   AF-E0IE15-F1
#
_cell.length_a   1.000
_cell.length_b   1.000
_cell.length_c   1.000
_cell.angle_alpha   90.00
_cell.angle_beta   90.00
_cell.angle_gamma   90.00
#
_symmetry.space_group_name_H-M   'P 1'
#
loop_
_entity.id
_entity.type
_entity.pdbx_description
1 polymer ?
#
loop_
_entity_poly.entity_id
_entity_poly.type
_entity_poly.pdbx_seq_one_letter_code
_entity_poly.pdbx_strand_id
1 'polypeptide(L)'
;MQNLLMLIFYVFSFYAFLPGLISRTFGFRAFKRGRVEREIALTFDDGPDPRYTPQLLDLLKRYGAKATFFVVGAHAEQHPELLKRMVEEGHVIGIHNYEHKTNWLMRPKTVKRHIHRTEDVIKRATGSRAIYYRPPWGIVNMFDYSLGNLHIILWSSLFGDWRYKLGAKRLEQRLMRKLKAGEVILLHDCGTTPGADERAPENMIKALEAYVAEGTRRGFRFVAIDEMIALTEKSKALVPSRVKRIMIRLWLSWEQIFHTVYRTIPVGYPEPSFHYRMTKYHGGDLPLGENQEPLRKGDPIVELHFDNKLLMKIAHKSSSPIASAIRLVRAMEKELPHLAAVIGEDPIAREAKAMYGVTMITRGADRLGFQIHDLPKGVFLRVTKLYLRLLMSVLTPSNKSGSDKKSDKLASEIIPRIVTFSIPELLKIAQSAKVVSVQEKESRRNRSVSRPVQDAEQMDMELDGAVMERPGG
;
A
#
# COMPACT_ATOMS: atom_id res chain seq x y z
N MET A 1 42.33 -37.89 3.42
CA MET A 1 41.34 -37.68 4.51
C MET A 1 40.99 -36.20 4.69
N GLN A 2 41.98 -35.30 4.77
CA GLN A 2 41.77 -33.86 4.96
C GLN A 2 40.94 -33.18 3.84
N ASN A 3 41.19 -33.51 2.57
CA ASN A 3 40.42 -32.98 1.44
C ASN A 3 38.96 -33.46 1.42
N LEU A 4 38.69 -34.70 1.89
CA LEU A 4 37.34 -35.23 2.01
C LEU A 4 36.58 -34.54 3.15
N LEU A 5 37.23 -34.32 4.30
CA LEU A 5 36.66 -33.59 5.42
C LEU A 5 36.36 -32.12 5.06
N MET A 6 37.26 -31.47 4.32
CA MET A 6 37.03 -30.11 3.81
C MET A 6 35.88 -30.05 2.80
N LEU A 7 35.79 -31.02 1.90
CA LEU A 7 34.68 -31.11 0.95
C LEU A 7 33.34 -31.33 1.68
N ILE A 8 33.29 -32.25 2.65
CA ILE A 8 32.14 -32.48 3.51
C ILE A 8 31.77 -31.17 4.24
N PHE A 9 32.76 -30.49 4.83
CA PHE A 9 32.56 -29.21 5.52
C PHE A 9 31.96 -28.14 4.61
N TYR A 10 32.47 -27.98 3.38
CA TYR A 10 31.92 -27.01 2.43
C TYR A 10 30.52 -27.39 1.97
N VAL A 11 30.27 -28.68 1.67
CA VAL A 11 28.94 -29.15 1.32
C VAL A 11 27.96 -28.84 2.46
N PHE A 12 28.25 -29.21 3.70
CA PHE A 12 27.38 -28.90 4.84
C PHE A 12 27.22 -27.39 5.07
N SER A 13 28.29 -26.61 4.89
CA SER A 13 28.27 -25.15 5.09
C SER A 13 27.38 -24.45 4.06
N PHE A 14 27.55 -24.72 2.77
CA PHE A 14 26.81 -24.04 1.70
C PHE A 14 25.44 -24.65 1.41
N TYR A 15 25.28 -25.97 1.60
CA TYR A 15 24.03 -26.66 1.33
C TYR A 15 23.03 -26.54 2.49
N ALA A 16 23.51 -26.60 3.74
CA ALA A 16 22.66 -26.77 4.92
C ALA A 16 22.72 -25.57 5.87
N PHE A 17 23.92 -25.13 6.26
CA PHE A 17 24.08 -24.08 7.28
C PHE A 17 23.76 -22.68 6.77
N LEU A 18 24.39 -22.27 5.67
CA LEU A 18 24.29 -20.91 5.12
C LEU A 18 22.86 -20.58 4.65
N PRO A 19 22.13 -21.46 3.93
CA PRO A 19 20.73 -21.21 3.56
C PRO A 19 19.83 -21.02 4.77
N GLY A 20 19.98 -21.86 5.80
CA GLY A 20 19.24 -21.75 7.05
C GLY A 20 19.53 -20.43 7.76
N LEU A 21 20.80 -20.03 7.86
CA LEU A 21 21.21 -18.76 8.45
C LEU A 21 20.63 -17.56 7.68
N ILE A 22 20.70 -17.58 6.34
CA ILE A 22 20.18 -16.50 5.49
C ILE A 22 18.66 -16.39 5.60
N SER A 23 17.94 -17.52 5.48
CA SER A 23 16.48 -17.55 5.63
C SER A 23 16.05 -17.07 7.02
N ARG A 24 16.70 -17.53 8.09
CA ARG A 24 16.34 -17.20 9.46
C ARG A 24 16.67 -15.76 9.82
N THR A 25 17.79 -15.23 9.33
CA THR A 25 18.23 -13.86 9.62
C THR A 25 17.51 -12.84 8.74
N PHE A 26 17.53 -13.06 7.42
CA PHE A 26 17.08 -12.08 6.42
C PHE A 26 15.70 -12.35 5.83
N GLY A 27 15.09 -13.52 6.08
CA GLY A 27 13.80 -13.88 5.49
C GLY A 27 13.87 -14.13 3.98
N PHE A 28 15.04 -14.54 3.47
CA PHE A 28 15.20 -14.84 2.05
C PHE A 28 14.32 -16.02 1.64
N ARG A 29 13.39 -15.81 0.70
CA ARG A 29 12.42 -16.82 0.23
C ARG A 29 11.56 -17.46 1.35
N ALA A 30 11.52 -16.86 2.54
CA ALA A 30 10.75 -17.34 3.67
C ALA A 30 10.00 -16.19 4.35
N PHE A 31 8.71 -16.37 4.61
CA PHE A 31 7.91 -15.41 5.35
C PHE A 31 8.03 -15.68 6.86
N LYS A 32 8.36 -14.65 7.65
CA LYS A 32 8.60 -14.80 9.10
C LYS A 32 7.88 -13.77 9.98
N ARG A 33 7.43 -12.66 9.40
CA ARG A 33 6.83 -11.54 10.12
C ARG A 33 6.01 -10.70 9.15
N GLY A 34 4.82 -10.29 9.57
CA GLY A 34 3.99 -9.34 8.84
C GLY A 34 4.40 -7.88 9.04
N ARG A 35 4.00 -7.02 8.09
CA ARG A 35 4.00 -5.56 8.23
C ARG A 35 2.56 -5.10 8.22
N VAL A 36 1.97 -5.06 9.40
CA VAL A 36 0.54 -4.85 9.63
C VAL A 36 0.36 -4.10 10.95
N GLU A 37 -0.84 -3.58 11.20
CA GLU A 37 -1.09 -2.70 12.34
C GLU A 37 -1.65 -3.43 13.56
N ARG A 38 -2.49 -4.46 13.36
CA ARG A 38 -3.23 -5.11 14.47
C ARG A 38 -3.31 -6.63 14.36
N GLU A 39 -2.76 -7.24 13.32
CA GLU A 39 -2.88 -8.67 13.08
C GLU A 39 -1.74 -9.47 13.70
N ILE A 40 -2.05 -10.68 14.16
CA ILE A 40 -1.10 -11.67 14.67
C ILE A 40 -1.43 -13.02 14.01
N ALA A 41 -0.41 -13.71 13.52
CA ALA A 41 -0.57 -15.03 12.92
C ALA A 41 -0.25 -16.12 13.94
N LEU A 42 -1.25 -16.91 14.33
CA LEU A 42 -1.07 -18.11 15.14
C LEU A 42 -0.74 -19.29 14.23
N THR A 43 0.36 -19.98 14.51
CA THR A 43 0.79 -21.15 13.75
C THR A 43 1.09 -22.33 14.67
N PHE A 44 0.60 -23.51 14.29
CA PHE A 44 0.71 -24.74 15.06
C PHE A 44 1.41 -25.82 14.24
N ASP A 45 2.48 -26.40 14.77
CA ASP A 45 3.24 -27.47 14.13
C ASP A 45 2.94 -28.83 14.81
N ASP A 46 3.30 -29.90 14.11
CA ASP A 46 3.34 -31.30 14.56
C ASP A 46 2.01 -32.08 14.59
N GLY A 47 0.87 -31.39 14.62
CA GLY A 47 -0.45 -32.02 14.56
C GLY A 47 -0.80 -32.70 13.23
N PRO A 48 -2.05 -33.20 13.09
CA PRO A 48 -3.09 -33.19 14.13
C PRO A 48 -2.87 -34.27 15.20
N ASP A 49 -3.16 -33.94 16.45
CA ASP A 49 -3.25 -34.84 17.60
C ASP A 49 -4.74 -35.01 17.99
N PRO A 50 -5.29 -36.23 18.04
CA PRO A 50 -6.71 -36.45 18.29
C PRO A 50 -7.16 -36.04 19.69
N ARG A 51 -6.24 -35.89 20.64
CA ARG A 51 -6.54 -35.43 22.01
C ARG A 51 -6.53 -33.91 22.10
N TYR A 52 -5.53 -33.25 21.53
CA TYR A 52 -5.28 -31.81 21.77
C TYR A 52 -5.77 -30.89 20.65
N THR A 53 -5.67 -31.29 19.38
CA THR A 53 -6.10 -30.48 18.25
C THR A 53 -7.60 -30.12 18.32
N PRO A 54 -8.54 -31.02 18.70
CA PRO A 54 -9.94 -30.64 18.86
C PRO A 54 -10.18 -29.54 19.90
N GLN A 55 -9.49 -29.62 21.05
CA GLN A 55 -9.59 -28.64 22.13
C GLN A 55 -9.05 -27.28 21.68
N LEU A 56 -7.97 -27.28 20.90
CA LEU A 56 -7.39 -26.08 20.31
C LEU A 56 -8.35 -25.43 19.30
N LEU A 57 -8.98 -26.22 18.41
CA LEU A 57 -9.98 -25.73 17.46
C LEU A 57 -11.18 -25.10 18.20
N ASP A 58 -11.69 -25.75 19.24
CA ASP A 58 -12.76 -25.18 20.08
C ASP A 58 -12.37 -23.84 20.69
N LEU A 59 -11.14 -23.74 21.21
CA LEU A 59 -10.61 -22.50 21.77
C LEU A 59 -10.50 -21.39 20.71
N LEU A 60 -9.95 -21.68 19.54
CA LEU A 60 -9.84 -20.71 18.45
C LEU A 60 -11.23 -20.22 18.01
N LYS A 61 -12.20 -21.14 17.90
CA LYS A 61 -13.59 -20.83 17.57
C LYS A 61 -14.24 -19.92 18.60
N ARG A 62 -14.06 -20.16 19.91
CA ARG A 62 -14.60 -19.30 20.98
C ARG A 62 -14.19 -17.83 20.85
N TYR A 63 -12.99 -17.57 20.36
CA TYR A 63 -12.46 -16.20 20.20
C TYR A 63 -12.52 -15.68 18.75
N GLY A 64 -13.15 -16.42 17.83
CA GLY A 64 -13.19 -16.04 16.41
C GLY A 64 -11.80 -15.96 15.75
N ALA A 65 -10.80 -16.64 16.32
CA ALA A 65 -9.42 -16.60 15.85
C ALA A 65 -9.21 -17.56 14.67
N LYS A 66 -8.49 -17.12 13.63
CA LYS A 66 -8.01 -17.99 12.55
C LYS A 66 -6.51 -18.27 12.74
N ALA A 67 -6.06 -19.39 12.20
CA ALA A 67 -4.74 -19.93 12.45
C ALA A 67 -4.25 -20.75 11.25
N THR A 68 -2.98 -21.13 11.28
CA THR A 68 -2.37 -22.01 10.29
C THR A 68 -1.77 -23.24 10.95
N PHE A 69 -2.14 -24.43 10.48
CA PHE A 69 -1.67 -25.71 10.99
C PHE A 69 -0.68 -26.34 10.01
N PHE A 70 0.58 -26.48 10.40
CA PHE A 70 1.59 -27.21 9.66
C PHE A 70 1.59 -28.66 10.10
N VAL A 71 0.88 -29.49 9.33
CA VAL A 71 0.60 -30.88 9.73
C VAL A 71 1.71 -31.83 9.29
N VAL A 72 2.01 -32.81 10.14
CA VAL A 72 2.86 -33.95 9.80
C VAL A 72 1.98 -34.95 9.03
N GLY A 73 2.40 -35.31 7.82
CA GLY A 73 1.58 -36.11 6.91
C GLY A 73 1.15 -37.48 7.45
N ALA A 74 1.99 -38.14 8.26
CA ALA A 74 1.64 -39.39 8.91
C ALA A 74 0.49 -39.23 9.92
N HIS A 75 0.47 -38.14 10.69
CA HIS A 75 -0.64 -37.83 11.61
C HIS A 75 -1.90 -37.43 10.84
N ALA A 76 -1.73 -36.59 9.81
CA ALA A 76 -2.82 -36.14 8.95
C ALA A 76 -3.52 -37.30 8.22
N GLU A 77 -2.77 -38.33 7.82
CA GLU A 77 -3.32 -39.52 7.15
C GLU A 77 -4.19 -40.36 8.09
N GLN A 78 -3.92 -40.31 9.41
CA GLN A 78 -4.69 -41.02 10.42
C GLN A 78 -5.95 -40.25 10.86
N HIS A 79 -5.95 -38.92 10.72
CA HIS A 79 -7.01 -38.03 11.22
C HIS A 79 -7.56 -37.07 10.15
N PRO A 80 -8.05 -37.58 9.00
CA PRO A 80 -8.58 -36.73 7.92
C PRO A 80 -9.79 -35.89 8.36
N GLU A 81 -10.56 -36.34 9.34
CA GLU A 81 -11.68 -35.60 9.93
C GLU A 81 -11.24 -34.27 10.57
N LEU A 82 -10.05 -34.24 11.20
CA LEU A 82 -9.52 -33.03 11.80
C LEU A 82 -9.04 -32.04 10.76
N LEU A 83 -8.47 -32.53 9.65
CA LEU A 83 -8.11 -31.67 8.51
C LEU A 83 -9.36 -31.02 7.89
N LYS A 84 -10.43 -31.80 7.72
CA LYS A 84 -11.70 -31.27 7.21
C LYS A 84 -12.25 -30.19 8.14
N ARG A 85 -12.28 -30.48 9.45
CA ARG A 85 -12.72 -29.53 10.48
C ARG A 85 -11.89 -28.23 10.46
N MET A 86 -10.57 -28.33 10.34
CA MET A 86 -9.70 -27.14 10.22
C MET A 86 -10.13 -26.23 9.08
N VAL A 87 -10.40 -26.80 7.90
CA VAL A 87 -10.82 -26.02 6.71
C VAL A 87 -12.24 -25.47 6.88
N GLU A 88 -13.19 -26.29 7.37
CA GLU A 88 -14.58 -25.87 7.63
C GLU A 88 -14.64 -24.72 8.64
N GLU A 89 -13.76 -24.72 9.64
CA GLU A 89 -13.61 -23.63 10.61
C GLU A 89 -12.76 -22.46 10.09
N GLY A 90 -12.32 -22.47 8.83
CA GLY A 90 -11.65 -21.35 8.16
C GLY A 90 -10.16 -21.20 8.51
N HIS A 91 -9.51 -22.27 8.97
CA HIS A 91 -8.07 -22.31 9.17
C HIS A 91 -7.34 -22.71 7.90
N VAL A 92 -6.05 -22.40 7.83
CA VAL A 92 -5.17 -22.79 6.72
C VAL A 92 -4.34 -24.01 7.10
N ILE A 93 -4.19 -24.96 6.19
CA ILE A 93 -3.31 -26.11 6.38
C ILE A 93 -2.05 -25.95 5.54
N GLY A 94 -0.89 -26.13 6.18
CA GLY A 94 0.42 -26.19 5.57
C GLY A 94 1.08 -27.56 5.78
N ILE A 95 2.16 -27.80 5.05
CA ILE A 95 2.91 -29.06 5.08
C ILE A 95 4.06 -28.96 6.09
N HIS A 96 4.21 -29.97 6.96
CA HIS A 96 5.35 -30.16 7.88
C HIS A 96 6.11 -31.47 7.63
N ASN A 97 6.36 -31.78 6.36
CA ASN A 97 6.79 -33.09 5.86
C ASN A 97 5.78 -34.23 6.15
N TYR A 98 6.09 -35.45 5.71
CA TYR A 98 5.30 -36.65 6.00
C TYR A 98 5.69 -37.26 7.35
N GLU A 99 6.99 -37.27 7.64
CA GLU A 99 7.55 -37.62 8.95
C GLU A 99 8.30 -36.40 9.50
N HIS A 100 8.28 -36.22 10.82
CA HIS A 100 8.97 -35.13 11.52
C HIS A 100 10.50 -35.39 11.61
N LYS A 101 11.16 -35.37 10.45
CA LYS A 101 12.61 -35.53 10.26
C LYS A 101 13.22 -34.31 9.58
N THR A 102 14.47 -33.99 9.91
CA THR A 102 15.19 -32.81 9.37
C THR A 102 15.50 -33.05 7.91
N ASN A 103 15.34 -32.00 7.12
CA ASN A 103 15.79 -31.99 5.73
C ASN A 103 17.32 -32.10 5.61
N TRP A 104 18.10 -31.84 6.67
CA TRP A 104 19.57 -32.05 6.65
C TRP A 104 19.97 -33.51 6.59
N LEU A 105 19.16 -34.42 7.16
CA LEU A 105 19.42 -35.86 7.20
C LEU A 105 18.71 -36.61 6.07
N MET A 106 17.90 -35.91 5.27
CA MET A 106 17.13 -36.49 4.18
C MET A 106 17.67 -36.07 2.82
N ARG A 107 17.72 -37.03 1.88
CA ARG A 107 18.05 -36.74 0.48
C ARG A 107 16.95 -35.86 -0.14
N PRO A 108 17.28 -34.95 -1.09
CA PRO A 108 16.30 -34.13 -1.82
C PRO A 108 15.08 -34.90 -2.35
N LYS A 109 15.31 -36.07 -2.96
CA LYS A 109 14.24 -36.94 -3.47
C LYS A 109 13.30 -37.43 -2.37
N THR A 110 13.83 -37.68 -1.17
CA THR A 110 13.03 -38.09 -0.01
C THR A 110 12.18 -36.93 0.50
N VAL A 111 12.74 -35.74 0.65
CA VAL A 111 12.00 -34.53 1.04
C VAL A 111 10.86 -34.26 0.05
N LYS A 112 11.15 -34.29 -1.27
CA LYS A 112 10.14 -34.11 -2.31
C LYS A 112 8.99 -35.11 -2.20
N ARG A 113 9.31 -36.39 -1.99
CA ARG A 113 8.32 -37.45 -1.79
C ARG A 113 7.49 -37.24 -0.53
N HIS A 114 8.11 -36.84 0.58
CA HIS A 114 7.40 -36.54 1.83
C HIS A 114 6.40 -35.41 1.62
N ILE A 115 6.83 -34.31 0.99
CA ILE A 115 5.97 -33.16 0.69
C ILE A 115 4.81 -33.57 -0.22
N HIS A 116 5.07 -34.25 -1.33
CA HIS A 116 4.01 -34.68 -2.25
C HIS A 116 3.02 -35.62 -1.57
N ARG A 117 3.50 -36.57 -0.76
CA ARG A 117 2.62 -37.49 -0.02
C ARG A 117 1.73 -36.73 0.97
N THR A 118 2.29 -35.78 1.72
CA THR A 118 1.50 -34.94 2.63
C THR A 118 0.50 -34.07 1.86
N GLU A 119 0.89 -33.49 0.72
CA GLU A 119 -0.01 -32.73 -0.13
C GLU A 119 -1.20 -33.58 -0.63
N ASP A 120 -0.94 -34.83 -1.04
CA ASP A 120 -1.99 -35.75 -1.48
C ASP A 120 -2.91 -36.19 -0.33
N VAL A 121 -2.37 -36.35 0.88
CA VAL A 121 -3.19 -36.57 2.09
C VAL A 121 -4.12 -35.37 2.34
N ILE A 122 -3.57 -34.16 2.35
CA ILE A 122 -4.34 -32.92 2.57
C ILE A 122 -5.40 -32.75 1.48
N LYS A 123 -5.04 -32.94 0.21
CA LYS A 123 -5.97 -32.85 -0.92
C LYS A 123 -7.09 -33.87 -0.83
N ARG A 124 -6.80 -35.12 -0.46
CA ARG A 124 -7.82 -36.16 -0.28
C ARG A 124 -8.82 -35.80 0.83
N ALA A 125 -8.34 -35.23 1.94
CA ALA A 125 -9.20 -34.87 3.07
C ALA A 125 -10.01 -33.59 2.84
N THR A 126 -9.43 -32.59 2.15
CA THR A 126 -9.98 -31.22 2.10
C THR A 126 -10.40 -30.72 0.73
N GLY A 127 -10.07 -31.46 -0.34
CA GLY A 127 -10.27 -31.04 -1.73
C GLY A 127 -9.28 -29.98 -2.24
N SER A 128 -8.45 -29.39 -1.36
CA SER A 128 -7.50 -28.32 -1.71
C SER A 128 -6.04 -28.76 -1.51
N ARG A 129 -5.13 -28.25 -2.34
CA ARG A 129 -3.69 -28.47 -2.16
C ARG A 129 -3.11 -27.39 -1.24
N ALA A 130 -2.23 -27.80 -0.33
CA ALA A 130 -1.51 -26.86 0.53
C ALA A 130 -0.41 -26.16 -0.27
N ILE A 131 -0.35 -24.83 -0.17
CA ILE A 131 0.68 -23.99 -0.82
C ILE A 131 1.74 -23.49 0.15
N TYR A 132 1.58 -23.79 1.45
CA TYR A 132 2.49 -23.36 2.51
C TYR A 132 3.28 -24.56 3.05
N TYR A 133 4.55 -24.32 3.34
CA TYR A 133 5.47 -25.33 3.84
C TYR A 133 6.29 -24.75 5.00
N ARG A 134 6.43 -25.53 6.07
CA ARG A 134 7.40 -25.25 7.13
C ARG A 134 8.29 -26.48 7.28
N PRO A 135 9.62 -26.37 7.10
CA PRO A 135 10.49 -27.52 7.31
C PRO A 135 10.59 -27.84 8.81
N PRO A 136 10.65 -29.13 9.20
CA PRO A 136 10.89 -29.54 10.58
C PRO A 136 12.08 -28.82 11.21
N TRP A 137 11.89 -28.39 12.46
CA TRP A 137 12.84 -27.57 13.23
C TRP A 137 13.19 -26.20 12.61
N GLY A 138 12.49 -25.77 11.55
CA GLY A 138 12.78 -24.55 10.80
C GLY A 138 14.12 -24.57 10.08
N ILE A 139 14.64 -25.77 9.82
CA ILE A 139 15.95 -25.98 9.19
C ILE A 139 15.77 -26.00 7.67
N VAL A 140 16.21 -24.92 7.01
CA VAL A 140 16.16 -24.75 5.55
C VAL A 140 17.51 -25.10 4.93
N ASN A 141 17.51 -25.88 3.85
CA ASN A 141 18.67 -26.15 3.00
C ASN A 141 18.48 -25.55 1.59
N MET A 142 19.50 -25.61 0.72
CA MET A 142 19.39 -25.06 -0.64
C MET A 142 18.30 -25.73 -1.48
N PHE A 143 18.04 -27.02 -1.27
CA PHE A 143 17.01 -27.76 -2.00
C PHE A 143 15.61 -27.25 -1.67
N ASP A 144 15.35 -26.79 -0.43
CA ASP A 144 14.05 -26.27 -0.04
C ASP A 144 13.61 -25.07 -0.89
N TYR A 145 14.56 -24.27 -1.39
CA TYR A 145 14.26 -23.18 -2.32
C TYR A 145 13.78 -23.64 -3.70
N SER A 146 14.08 -24.89 -4.07
CA SER A 146 13.73 -25.50 -5.35
C SER A 146 12.37 -26.21 -5.35
N LEU A 147 11.66 -26.22 -4.22
CA LEU A 147 10.35 -26.86 -4.04
C LEU A 147 9.18 -26.16 -4.79
N GLY A 148 9.48 -25.44 -5.86
CA GLY A 148 8.48 -24.87 -6.77
C GLY A 148 7.57 -23.83 -6.11
N ASN A 149 6.27 -24.09 -6.14
CA ASN A 149 5.19 -23.16 -5.75
C ASN A 149 4.93 -23.11 -4.24
N LEU A 150 5.69 -23.85 -3.43
CA LEU A 150 5.52 -23.84 -1.97
C LEU A 150 6.16 -22.61 -1.34
N HIS A 151 5.38 -21.90 -0.55
CA HIS A 151 5.82 -20.76 0.23
C HIS A 151 6.35 -21.22 1.59
N ILE A 152 7.65 -20.99 1.82
CA ILE A 152 8.27 -21.32 3.10
C ILE A 152 7.81 -20.32 4.17
N ILE A 153 7.20 -20.85 5.23
CA ILE A 153 6.75 -20.07 6.39
C ILE A 153 7.60 -20.45 7.60
N LEU A 154 8.29 -19.45 8.16
CA LEU A 154 9.00 -19.55 9.43
C LEU A 154 8.23 -18.76 10.51
N TRP A 155 8.92 -18.28 11.53
CA TRP A 155 8.31 -17.58 12.66
C TRP A 155 9.17 -16.40 13.12
N SER A 156 8.54 -15.46 13.83
CA SER A 156 9.23 -14.35 14.50
C SER A 156 9.45 -14.61 15.98
N SER A 157 8.65 -15.48 16.59
CA SER A 157 8.69 -15.77 18.03
C SER A 157 8.53 -17.27 18.31
N LEU A 158 9.35 -17.77 19.25
CA LEU A 158 9.44 -19.17 19.68
C LEU A 158 9.45 -19.21 21.21
N PHE A 159 8.68 -20.12 21.82
CA PHE A 159 8.37 -20.04 23.25
C PHE A 159 8.84 -21.22 24.08
N GLY A 160 9.19 -22.36 23.46
CA GLY A 160 9.54 -23.59 24.18
C GLY A 160 8.32 -24.30 24.76
N ASP A 161 7.15 -24.12 24.14
CA ASP A 161 5.86 -24.67 24.55
C ASP A 161 5.84 -26.21 24.52
N TRP A 162 6.66 -26.84 23.67
CA TRP A 162 6.87 -28.29 23.61
C TRP A 162 7.51 -28.90 24.88
N ARG A 163 7.90 -28.09 25.87
CA ARG A 163 8.47 -28.56 27.14
C ARG A 163 7.44 -28.44 28.26
N TYR A 164 6.94 -29.56 28.75
CA TYR A 164 5.97 -29.60 29.84
C TYR A 164 6.47 -28.90 31.10
N LYS A 165 7.76 -29.05 31.44
CA LYS A 165 8.40 -28.39 32.60
C LYS A 165 8.39 -26.85 32.54
N LEU A 166 8.13 -26.24 31.38
CA LEU A 166 8.02 -24.78 31.27
C LEU A 166 6.83 -24.25 32.09
N GLY A 167 5.72 -24.98 32.09
CA GLY A 167 4.46 -24.63 32.75
C GLY A 167 3.67 -23.52 32.05
N ALA A 168 2.34 -23.59 32.15
CA ALA A 168 1.42 -22.66 31.48
C ALA A 168 1.67 -21.19 31.84
N LYS A 169 1.81 -20.85 33.13
CA LYS A 169 2.00 -19.45 33.58
C LYS A 169 3.26 -18.80 33.00
N ARG A 170 4.36 -19.55 32.90
CA ARG A 170 5.62 -19.02 32.33
C ARG A 170 5.53 -18.90 30.81
N LEU A 171 4.86 -19.85 30.15
CA LEU A 171 4.58 -19.78 28.72
C LEU A 171 3.71 -18.56 28.39
N GLU A 172 2.64 -18.34 29.14
CA GLU A 172 1.75 -17.17 29.04
C GLU A 172 2.55 -15.86 29.14
N GLN A 173 3.39 -15.71 30.17
CA GLN A 173 4.25 -14.53 30.30
C GLN A 173 5.16 -14.31 29.08
N ARG A 174 5.67 -15.38 28.46
CA ARG A 174 6.49 -15.26 27.25
C ARG A 174 5.65 -14.84 26.05
N LEU A 175 4.45 -15.40 25.89
CA LEU A 175 3.49 -15.04 24.86
C LEU A 175 3.10 -13.56 24.96
N MET A 176 2.74 -13.08 26.16
CA MET A 176 2.33 -11.69 26.39
C MET A 176 3.40 -10.66 26.00
N ARG A 177 4.69 -10.95 26.19
CA ARG A 177 5.79 -10.08 25.72
C ARG A 177 5.83 -9.91 24.20
N LYS A 178 5.20 -10.83 23.47
CA LYS A 178 5.09 -10.90 22.02
C LYS A 178 3.66 -10.61 21.54
N LEU A 179 2.81 -10.00 22.37
CA LEU A 179 1.52 -9.48 21.94
C LEU A 179 1.71 -8.17 21.14
N LYS A 180 2.16 -8.32 19.89
CA LYS A 180 2.53 -7.22 18.98
C LYS A 180 2.10 -7.55 17.56
N ALA A 181 1.74 -6.52 16.79
CA ALA A 181 1.33 -6.68 15.41
C ALA A 181 2.44 -7.27 14.51
N GLY A 182 2.00 -8.06 13.54
CA GLY A 182 2.83 -8.74 12.55
C GLY A 182 3.60 -9.94 13.09
N GLU A 183 3.44 -10.32 14.35
CA GLU A 183 4.08 -11.53 14.88
C GLU A 183 3.52 -12.79 14.21
N VAL A 184 4.41 -13.71 13.83
CA VAL A 184 4.09 -15.09 13.47
C VAL A 184 4.53 -15.95 14.64
N ILE A 185 3.56 -16.41 15.42
CA ILE A 185 3.70 -17.15 16.67
C ILE A 185 3.79 -18.64 16.32
N LEU A 186 4.91 -19.30 16.66
CA LEU A 186 5.06 -20.75 16.54
C LEU A 186 4.71 -21.44 17.87
N LEU A 187 3.75 -22.35 17.82
CA LEU A 187 3.30 -23.25 18.88
C LEU A 187 3.13 -24.68 18.32
N HIS A 188 2.87 -25.65 19.19
CA HIS A 188 2.77 -27.07 18.82
C HIS A 188 1.51 -27.67 19.45
N ASP A 189 0.67 -28.29 18.63
CA ASP A 189 -0.57 -28.94 19.07
C ASP A 189 -0.44 -30.46 19.26
N CYS A 190 0.76 -31.01 19.03
CA CYS A 190 1.08 -32.42 19.20
C CYS A 190 2.35 -32.59 20.04
N GLY A 191 2.32 -33.54 20.99
CA GLY A 191 3.43 -33.82 21.91
C GLY A 191 4.21 -35.11 21.58
N THR A 192 3.88 -35.81 20.50
CA THR A 192 4.43 -37.14 20.18
C THR A 192 5.61 -37.11 19.21
N THR A 193 5.96 -35.93 18.69
CA THR A 193 7.12 -35.74 17.80
C THR A 193 8.44 -35.72 18.58
N PRO A 194 9.57 -36.11 17.96
CA PRO A 194 10.86 -36.12 18.63
C PRO A 194 11.26 -34.75 19.19
N GLY A 195 11.44 -34.69 20.52
CA GLY A 195 11.86 -33.49 21.25
C GLY A 195 10.73 -32.75 21.98
N ALA A 196 9.47 -33.15 21.79
CA ALA A 196 8.33 -32.65 22.53
C ALA A 196 7.96 -33.57 23.71
N ASP A 197 7.46 -32.98 24.79
CA ASP A 197 6.86 -33.73 25.90
C ASP A 197 5.37 -34.00 25.58
N GLU A 198 4.89 -35.23 25.77
CA GLU A 198 3.53 -35.66 25.39
C GLU A 198 2.41 -34.74 25.92
N ARG A 199 2.55 -34.27 27.16
CA ARG A 199 1.57 -33.40 27.82
C ARG A 199 1.79 -31.90 27.59
N ALA A 200 2.84 -31.51 26.87
CA ALA A 200 3.15 -30.11 26.61
C ALA A 200 1.99 -29.31 26.00
N PRO A 201 1.19 -29.86 25.05
CA PRO A 201 0.05 -29.13 24.48
C PRO A 201 -0.99 -28.70 25.53
N GLU A 202 -1.11 -29.41 26.66
CA GLU A 202 -2.00 -29.02 27.77
C GLU A 202 -1.62 -27.63 28.33
N ASN A 203 -0.32 -27.39 28.54
CA ASN A 203 0.17 -26.09 29.02
C ASN A 203 0.08 -25.01 27.94
N MET A 204 0.29 -25.40 26.68
CA MET A 204 0.17 -24.51 25.53
C MET A 204 -1.24 -23.96 25.39
N ILE A 205 -2.27 -24.82 25.41
CA ILE A 205 -3.68 -24.42 25.28
C ILE A 205 -4.09 -23.47 26.42
N LYS A 206 -3.71 -23.78 27.68
CA LYS A 206 -4.00 -22.91 28.83
C LYS A 206 -3.36 -21.52 28.69
N ALA A 207 -2.11 -21.46 28.26
CA ALA A 207 -1.40 -20.19 28.06
C ALA A 207 -1.93 -19.41 26.85
N LEU A 208 -2.33 -20.12 25.80
CA LEU A 208 -2.91 -19.54 24.58
C LEU A 208 -4.27 -18.90 24.86
N GLU A 209 -5.11 -19.50 25.71
CA GLU A 209 -6.40 -18.92 26.10
C GLU A 209 -6.24 -17.51 26.66
N ALA A 210 -5.37 -17.35 27.66
CA ALA A 210 -5.08 -16.05 28.26
C ALA A 210 -4.53 -15.07 27.22
N TYR A 211 -3.62 -15.53 26.34
CA TYR A 211 -3.03 -14.69 25.29
C TYR A 211 -4.05 -14.20 24.26
N VAL A 212 -4.93 -15.08 23.78
CA VAL A 212 -5.96 -14.74 22.80
C VAL A 212 -7.03 -13.84 23.43
N ALA A 213 -7.46 -14.14 24.66
CA ALA A 213 -8.39 -13.28 25.40
C ALA A 213 -7.86 -11.85 25.54
N GLU A 214 -6.61 -11.69 26.00
CA GLU A 214 -5.99 -10.38 26.17
C GLU A 214 -5.73 -9.68 24.83
N GLY A 215 -5.33 -10.43 23.80
CA GLY A 215 -5.13 -9.90 22.45
C GLY A 215 -6.43 -9.34 21.86
N THR A 216 -7.51 -10.10 21.94
CA THR A 216 -8.84 -9.67 21.50
C THR A 216 -9.30 -8.45 22.29
N ARG A 217 -9.11 -8.41 23.61
CA ARG A 217 -9.42 -7.25 24.45
C ARG A 217 -8.66 -5.99 24.04
N ARG A 218 -7.41 -6.13 23.59
CA ARG A 218 -6.58 -5.02 23.08
C ARG A 218 -6.82 -4.68 21.60
N GLY A 219 -7.77 -5.36 20.95
CA GLY A 219 -8.15 -5.10 19.56
C GLY A 219 -7.21 -5.72 18.52
N PHE A 220 -6.40 -6.72 18.90
CA PHE A 220 -5.66 -7.53 17.93
C PHE A 220 -6.61 -8.50 17.21
N ARG A 221 -6.32 -8.79 15.93
CA ARG A 221 -7.00 -9.83 15.15
C ARG A 221 -6.06 -11.01 14.94
N PHE A 222 -6.54 -12.22 15.20
CA PHE A 222 -5.79 -13.44 14.96
C PHE A 222 -6.16 -14.01 13.58
N VAL A 223 -5.20 -14.00 12.66
CA VAL A 223 -5.40 -14.31 11.25
C VAL A 223 -4.52 -15.48 10.81
N ALA A 224 -4.92 -16.19 9.76
CA ALA A 224 -4.09 -17.19 9.12
C ALA A 224 -2.96 -16.55 8.27
N ILE A 225 -1.99 -17.36 7.86
CA ILE A 225 -0.76 -16.87 7.21
C ILE A 225 -1.00 -16.25 5.83
N ASP A 226 -2.00 -16.71 5.11
CA ASP A 226 -2.42 -16.20 3.81
C ASP A 226 -2.93 -14.75 3.92
N GLU A 227 -3.82 -14.47 4.87
CA GLU A 227 -4.30 -13.12 5.15
C GLU A 227 -3.16 -12.23 5.64
N MET A 228 -2.30 -12.73 6.54
CA MET A 228 -1.13 -12.00 7.03
C MET A 228 -0.19 -11.59 5.89
N ILE A 229 0.09 -12.48 4.94
CA ILE A 229 0.91 -12.20 3.75
C ILE A 229 0.21 -11.16 2.87
N ALA A 230 -1.08 -11.33 2.58
CA ALA A 230 -1.84 -10.41 1.74
C ALA A 230 -1.85 -8.98 2.31
N LEU A 231 -2.10 -8.84 3.62
CA LEU A 231 -2.07 -7.56 4.32
C LEU A 231 -0.67 -6.94 4.33
N THR A 232 0.36 -7.78 4.50
CA THR A 232 1.75 -7.33 4.46
C THR A 232 2.16 -6.80 3.09
N GLU A 233 1.77 -7.49 2.02
CA GLU A 233 2.04 -7.03 0.65
C GLU A 233 1.28 -5.74 0.35
N LYS A 234 0.01 -5.63 0.80
CA LYS A 234 -0.76 -4.38 0.73
C LYS A 234 -0.08 -3.23 1.49
N SER A 235 0.50 -3.49 2.66
CA SER A 235 1.24 -2.48 3.43
C SER A 235 2.57 -2.08 2.79
N LYS A 236 3.35 -3.05 2.26
CA LYS A 236 4.60 -2.78 1.52
C LYS A 236 4.35 -1.94 0.28
N ALA A 237 3.27 -2.22 -0.42
CA ALA A 237 2.76 -1.45 -1.54
C ALA A 237 2.58 0.05 -1.20
N LEU A 238 2.18 0.36 0.02
CA LEU A 238 1.93 1.72 0.50
C LEU A 238 3.21 2.46 0.96
N VAL A 239 4.30 1.76 1.26
CA VAL A 239 5.54 2.38 1.80
C VAL A 239 6.65 2.41 0.74
N PRO A 240 7.06 3.59 0.24
CA PRO A 240 8.14 3.71 -0.73
C PRO A 240 9.43 3.07 -0.24
N SER A 241 10.14 2.36 -1.13
CA SER A 241 11.46 1.77 -0.85
C SER A 241 12.45 2.84 -0.35
N ARG A 242 13.51 2.44 0.37
CA ARG A 242 14.53 3.40 0.87
C ARG A 242 15.12 4.24 -0.26
N VAL A 243 15.43 3.61 -1.39
CA VAL A 243 15.94 4.30 -2.59
C VAL A 243 14.91 5.31 -3.10
N LYS A 244 13.64 4.90 -3.23
CA LYS A 244 12.57 5.78 -3.68
C LYS A 244 12.35 6.96 -2.72
N ARG A 245 12.47 6.74 -1.41
CA ARG A 245 12.40 7.80 -0.39
C ARG A 245 13.54 8.81 -0.53
N ILE A 246 14.75 8.35 -0.81
CA ILE A 246 15.90 9.22 -1.09
C ILE A 246 15.65 10.03 -2.36
N MET A 247 15.18 9.39 -3.44
CA MET A 247 14.82 10.09 -4.68
C MET A 247 13.74 11.16 -4.48
N ILE A 248 12.66 10.83 -3.75
CA ILE A 248 11.60 11.79 -3.40
C ILE A 248 12.18 12.99 -2.65
N ARG A 249 13.05 12.74 -1.65
CA ARG A 249 13.71 13.82 -0.91
C ARG A 249 14.58 14.69 -1.81
N LEU A 250 15.45 14.08 -2.62
CA LEU A 250 16.32 14.82 -3.54
C LEU A 250 15.51 15.67 -4.52
N TRP A 251 14.40 15.14 -5.04
CA TRP A 251 13.54 15.86 -5.96
C TRP A 251 12.82 17.05 -5.31
N LEU A 252 12.27 16.87 -4.09
CA LEU A 252 11.66 17.98 -3.34
C LEU A 252 12.71 19.03 -2.91
N SER A 253 13.92 18.60 -2.53
CA SER A 253 15.02 19.52 -2.23
C SER A 253 15.48 20.31 -3.45
N TRP A 254 15.52 19.66 -4.62
CA TRP A 254 15.86 20.32 -5.89
C TRP A 254 14.86 21.44 -6.24
N GLU A 255 13.56 21.20 -6.05
CA GLU A 255 12.54 22.22 -6.25
C GLU A 255 12.73 23.42 -5.31
N GLN A 256 13.07 23.19 -4.05
CA GLN A 256 13.31 24.27 -3.08
C GLN A 256 14.53 25.13 -3.47
N ILE A 257 15.58 24.49 -4.00
CA ILE A 257 16.73 25.19 -4.60
C ILE A 257 16.28 25.97 -5.84
N PHE A 258 15.50 25.35 -6.72
CA PHE A 258 14.99 25.99 -7.94
C PHE A 258 14.16 27.24 -7.63
N HIS A 259 13.23 27.17 -6.67
CA HIS A 259 12.43 28.31 -6.23
C HIS A 259 13.31 29.44 -5.69
N THR A 260 14.36 29.11 -4.94
CA THR A 260 15.30 30.08 -4.37
C THR A 260 16.15 30.75 -5.45
N VAL A 261 16.73 29.97 -6.36
CA VAL A 261 17.62 30.45 -7.43
C VAL A 261 16.87 31.29 -8.45
N TYR A 262 15.65 30.87 -8.82
CA TYR A 262 14.86 31.51 -9.86
C TYR A 262 13.73 32.41 -9.34
N ARG A 263 13.65 32.62 -8.02
CA ARG A 263 12.71 33.52 -7.33
C ARG A 263 11.27 33.38 -7.84
N THR A 264 10.79 32.15 -7.92
CA THR A 264 9.43 31.86 -8.38
C THR A 264 8.39 32.31 -7.36
N ILE A 265 7.25 32.79 -7.82
CA ILE A 265 6.14 33.28 -7.00
C ILE A 265 5.09 32.18 -6.84
N PRO A 266 4.74 31.77 -5.60
CA PRO A 266 3.70 30.76 -5.34
C PRO A 266 2.30 31.31 -5.57
N VAL A 267 1.38 30.47 -6.08
CA VAL A 267 -0.03 30.77 -6.30
C VAL A 267 -0.91 29.63 -5.78
N GLY A 268 -1.91 29.96 -4.95
CA GLY A 268 -2.87 29.01 -4.36
C GLY A 268 -2.96 29.11 -2.82
N TYR A 269 -4.11 28.72 -2.25
CA TYR A 269 -4.38 28.75 -0.81
C TYR A 269 -5.15 27.50 -0.35
N PRO A 270 -4.85 26.89 0.82
CA PRO A 270 -3.83 27.25 1.81
C PRO A 270 -2.41 26.73 1.49
N GLU A 271 -2.27 25.87 0.48
CA GLU A 271 -0.99 25.41 -0.06
C GLU A 271 -0.87 25.88 -1.52
N PRO A 272 0.33 26.20 -2.02
CA PRO A 272 0.52 26.59 -3.41
C PRO A 272 0.17 25.43 -4.36
N SER A 273 -0.62 25.74 -5.38
CA SER A 273 -0.91 24.82 -6.48
C SER A 273 0.10 24.99 -7.63
N PHE A 274 0.57 26.22 -7.82
CA PHE A 274 1.45 26.61 -8.90
C PHE A 274 2.56 27.54 -8.41
N HIS A 275 3.61 27.62 -9.20
CA HIS A 275 4.62 28.65 -9.12
C HIS A 275 4.80 29.27 -10.50
N TYR A 276 4.94 30.60 -10.57
CA TYR A 276 5.29 31.27 -11.82
C TYR A 276 6.58 32.08 -11.69
N ARG A 277 7.22 32.37 -12.82
CA ARG A 277 8.32 33.33 -12.91
C ARG A 277 8.27 34.11 -14.21
N MET A 278 8.88 35.29 -14.20
CA MET A 278 9.07 36.10 -15.40
C MET A 278 10.38 35.71 -16.09
N THR A 279 10.33 35.49 -17.39
CA THR A 279 11.52 35.26 -18.21
C THR A 279 11.31 35.66 -19.66
N LYS A 280 12.34 35.54 -20.50
CA LYS A 280 12.24 35.75 -21.95
C LYS A 280 12.02 34.41 -22.65
N TYR A 281 11.24 34.41 -23.72
CA TYR A 281 11.09 33.23 -24.55
C TYR A 281 12.35 32.97 -25.37
N HIS A 282 12.83 31.73 -25.39
CA HIS A 282 14.09 31.36 -26.09
C HIS A 282 13.90 30.36 -27.23
N GLY A 283 12.66 29.94 -27.51
CA GLY A 283 12.35 28.97 -28.57
C GLY A 283 12.14 29.62 -29.94
N GLY A 284 11.68 28.81 -30.90
CA GLY A 284 11.26 29.29 -32.22
C GLY A 284 9.81 29.79 -32.22
N ASP A 285 9.38 30.42 -33.30
CA ASP A 285 8.06 31.08 -33.36
C ASP A 285 6.91 30.09 -33.05
N LEU A 286 6.05 30.47 -32.09
CA LEU A 286 4.88 29.67 -31.69
C LEU A 286 3.58 30.46 -31.87
N PRO A 287 2.53 29.88 -32.44
CA PRO A 287 1.22 30.54 -32.49
C PRO A 287 0.65 30.73 -31.08
N LEU A 288 -0.12 31.82 -30.90
CA LEU A 288 -0.82 32.17 -29.65
C LEU A 288 -2.34 32.32 -29.82
N GLY A 289 -2.89 32.10 -31.02
CA GLY A 289 -4.32 32.26 -31.32
C GLY A 289 -4.55 32.67 -32.77
N GLU A 290 -5.76 32.44 -33.28
CA GLU A 290 -6.13 32.87 -34.64
C GLU A 290 -6.03 34.40 -34.80
N ASN A 291 -6.09 35.16 -33.70
CA ASN A 291 -6.05 36.63 -33.68
C ASN A 291 -4.96 37.22 -32.76
N GLN A 292 -3.88 36.49 -32.52
CA GLN A 292 -2.77 36.93 -31.66
C GLN A 292 -1.44 36.87 -32.41
N GLU A 293 -0.56 37.83 -32.19
CA GLU A 293 0.79 37.75 -32.74
C GLU A 293 1.53 36.52 -32.19
N PRO A 294 2.31 35.81 -33.04
CA PRO A 294 3.05 34.64 -32.59
C PRO A 294 4.08 35.03 -31.52
N LEU A 295 4.33 34.13 -30.58
CA LEU A 295 5.39 34.26 -29.59
C LEU A 295 6.75 34.09 -30.27
N ARG A 296 7.63 35.08 -30.13
CA ARG A 296 8.96 35.12 -30.74
C ARG A 296 10.05 35.15 -29.70
N LYS A 297 11.25 34.74 -30.10
CA LYS A 297 12.43 34.76 -29.23
C LYS A 297 12.67 36.17 -28.69
N GLY A 298 12.79 36.28 -27.37
CA GLY A 298 12.99 37.54 -26.65
C GLY A 298 11.73 38.09 -25.99
N ASP A 299 10.54 37.64 -26.42
CA ASP A 299 9.27 38.10 -25.86
C ASP A 299 9.17 37.77 -24.36
N PRO A 300 8.64 38.69 -23.52
CA PRO A 300 8.43 38.44 -22.10
C PRO A 300 7.32 37.41 -21.90
N ILE A 301 7.58 36.40 -21.07
CA ILE A 301 6.64 35.32 -20.76
C ILE A 301 6.53 35.08 -19.26
N VAL A 302 5.35 34.61 -18.86
CA VAL A 302 5.10 34.02 -17.54
C VAL A 302 5.33 32.52 -17.65
N GLU A 303 6.40 32.00 -17.07
CA GLU A 303 6.66 30.56 -17.05
C GLU A 303 5.96 29.89 -15.87
N LEU A 304 5.08 28.92 -16.12
CA LEU A 304 4.24 28.26 -15.12
C LEU A 304 4.71 26.84 -14.79
N HIS A 305 4.79 26.53 -13.50
CA HIS A 305 5.22 25.23 -12.96
C HIS A 305 4.19 24.75 -11.92
N PHE A 306 3.88 23.45 -11.92
CA PHE A 306 3.08 22.84 -10.86
C PHE A 306 3.92 22.65 -9.60
N ASP A 307 3.31 22.82 -8.43
CA ASP A 307 3.93 22.43 -7.15
C ASP A 307 4.09 20.90 -7.06
N ASN A 308 5.29 20.44 -6.69
CA ASN A 308 5.57 19.00 -6.64
C ASN A 308 4.82 18.27 -5.52
N LYS A 309 4.46 18.93 -4.41
CA LYS A 309 3.64 18.32 -3.36
C LYS A 309 2.22 18.11 -3.87
N LEU A 310 1.67 19.06 -4.62
CA LEU A 310 0.40 18.87 -5.31
C LEU A 310 0.46 17.69 -6.29
N LEU A 311 1.50 17.63 -7.15
CA LEU A 311 1.71 16.52 -8.08
C LEU A 311 1.77 15.17 -7.35
N MET A 312 2.51 15.09 -6.26
CA MET A 312 2.56 13.89 -5.41
C MET A 312 1.19 13.53 -4.84
N LYS A 313 0.47 14.49 -4.25
CA LYS A 313 -0.83 14.26 -3.62
C LYS A 313 -1.86 13.75 -4.62
N ILE A 314 -1.85 14.29 -5.84
CA ILE A 314 -2.72 13.82 -6.92
C ILE A 314 -2.30 12.43 -7.39
N ALA A 315 -1.01 12.17 -7.57
CA ALA A 315 -0.52 10.87 -8.01
C ALA A 315 -0.82 9.75 -7.00
N HIS A 316 -0.68 10.00 -5.70
CA HIS A 316 -1.01 9.04 -4.64
C HIS A 316 -2.51 8.72 -4.56
N LYS A 317 -3.37 9.69 -4.90
CA LYS A 317 -4.84 9.52 -4.90
C LYS A 317 -5.40 8.95 -6.21
N SER A 318 -4.53 8.68 -7.19
CA SER A 318 -4.94 8.27 -8.53
C SER A 318 -4.57 6.82 -8.79
N SER A 319 -5.53 6.06 -9.33
CA SER A 319 -5.35 4.65 -9.69
C SER A 319 -4.62 4.44 -11.02
N SER A 320 -4.49 5.48 -11.86
CA SER A 320 -3.80 5.41 -13.15
C SER A 320 -3.21 6.77 -13.58
N PRO A 321 -2.23 6.81 -14.50
CA PRO A 321 -1.70 8.07 -15.05
C PRO A 321 -2.77 8.95 -15.70
N ILE A 322 -3.77 8.35 -16.34
CA ILE A 322 -4.91 9.05 -16.93
C ILE A 322 -5.76 9.69 -15.83
N ALA A 323 -6.01 8.98 -14.73
CA ALA A 323 -6.74 9.53 -13.59
C ALA A 323 -5.97 10.71 -12.94
N SER A 324 -4.65 10.62 -12.85
CA SER A 324 -3.80 11.73 -12.39
C SER A 324 -3.92 12.94 -13.31
N ALA A 325 -3.85 12.73 -14.63
CA ALA A 325 -3.99 13.80 -15.62
C ALA A 325 -5.36 14.50 -15.52
N ILE A 326 -6.46 13.74 -15.42
CA ILE A 326 -7.81 14.30 -15.25
C ILE A 326 -7.90 15.14 -13.97
N ARG A 327 -7.36 14.65 -12.85
CA ARG A 327 -7.37 15.40 -11.59
C ARG A 327 -6.52 16.67 -11.65
N LEU A 328 -5.40 16.64 -12.36
CA LEU A 328 -4.56 17.82 -12.58
C LEU A 328 -5.25 18.86 -13.47
N VAL A 329 -5.94 18.45 -14.54
CA VAL A 329 -6.77 19.37 -15.35
C VAL A 329 -7.84 20.02 -14.48
N ARG A 330 -8.55 19.26 -13.64
CA ARG A 330 -9.55 19.82 -12.72
C ARG A 330 -8.95 20.78 -11.68
N ALA A 331 -7.75 20.47 -11.19
CA ALA A 331 -7.04 21.37 -10.28
C ALA A 331 -6.66 22.68 -10.99
N MET A 332 -6.17 22.60 -12.23
CA MET A 332 -5.89 23.77 -13.06
C MET A 332 -7.15 24.58 -13.34
N GLU A 333 -8.24 23.94 -13.76
CA GLU A 333 -9.53 24.60 -14.05
C GLU A 333 -10.04 25.40 -12.84
N LYS A 334 -9.91 24.84 -11.64
CA LYS A 334 -10.32 25.50 -10.40
C LYS A 334 -9.44 26.71 -10.05
N GLU A 335 -8.13 26.63 -10.28
CA GLU A 335 -7.16 27.64 -9.87
C GLU A 335 -6.89 28.69 -10.95
N LEU A 336 -7.24 28.43 -12.21
CA LEU A 336 -6.97 29.32 -13.35
C LEU A 336 -7.56 30.73 -13.16
N PRO A 337 -8.80 30.92 -12.66
CA PRO A 337 -9.34 32.26 -12.39
C PRO A 337 -8.55 33.01 -11.31
N HIS A 338 -8.06 32.30 -10.29
CA HIS A 338 -7.25 32.88 -9.23
C HIS A 338 -5.87 33.27 -9.76
N LEU A 339 -5.24 32.39 -10.54
CA LEU A 339 -3.98 32.68 -11.23
C LEU A 339 -4.09 33.90 -12.14
N ALA A 340 -5.19 34.01 -12.90
CA ALA A 340 -5.47 35.16 -13.76
C ALA A 340 -5.60 36.46 -12.95
N ALA A 341 -6.23 36.42 -11.78
CA ALA A 341 -6.33 37.58 -10.90
C ALA A 341 -4.96 38.00 -10.33
N VAL A 342 -4.15 37.04 -9.87
CA VAL A 342 -2.79 37.30 -9.36
C VAL A 342 -1.90 37.91 -10.44
N ILE A 343 -1.91 37.35 -11.65
CA ILE A 343 -1.14 37.88 -12.79
C ILE A 343 -1.62 39.28 -13.19
N GLY A 344 -2.93 39.54 -13.13
CA GLY A 344 -3.48 40.85 -13.45
C GLY A 344 -3.13 41.95 -12.44
N GLU A 345 -2.85 41.58 -11.19
CA GLU A 345 -2.43 42.51 -10.13
C GLU A 345 -0.90 42.73 -10.12
N ASP A 346 -0.12 41.83 -10.71
CA ASP A 346 1.33 41.94 -10.88
C ASP A 346 1.67 42.88 -12.07
N PRO A 347 2.27 44.07 -11.83
CA PRO A 347 2.53 45.06 -12.87
C PRO A 347 3.47 44.58 -13.98
N ILE A 348 4.35 43.61 -13.67
CA ILE A 348 5.33 43.07 -14.60
C ILE A 348 4.73 41.87 -15.34
N ALA A 349 4.01 40.99 -14.63
CA ALA A 349 3.43 39.80 -15.24
C ALA A 349 2.31 40.12 -16.23
N ARG A 350 1.51 41.17 -15.99
CA ARG A 350 0.45 41.61 -16.91
C ARG A 350 0.97 42.08 -18.28
N GLU A 351 2.24 42.49 -18.37
CA GLU A 351 2.89 42.96 -19.61
C GLU A 351 3.54 41.82 -20.41
N ALA A 352 3.56 40.59 -19.86
CA ALA A 352 4.00 39.43 -20.62
C ALA A 352 3.08 39.16 -21.81
N LYS A 353 3.65 38.63 -22.89
CA LYS A 353 2.89 38.27 -24.09
C LYS A 353 2.09 36.98 -23.89
N ALA A 354 2.68 36.00 -23.21
CA ALA A 354 2.05 34.70 -22.99
C ALA A 354 2.50 34.05 -21.68
N MET A 355 1.62 33.20 -21.15
CA MET A 355 2.00 32.16 -20.22
C MET A 355 2.55 30.96 -20.99
N TYR A 356 3.63 30.36 -20.47
CA TYR A 356 4.37 29.30 -21.11
C TYR A 356 4.67 28.17 -20.11
N GLY A 357 4.53 26.93 -20.54
CA GLY A 357 4.90 25.77 -19.74
C GLY A 357 5.19 24.54 -20.58
N VAL A 358 5.83 23.54 -19.96
CA VAL A 358 5.98 22.21 -20.56
C VAL A 358 5.18 21.22 -19.74
N THR A 359 4.27 20.50 -20.39
CA THR A 359 3.36 19.58 -19.71
C THR A 359 3.33 18.21 -20.38
N MET A 360 3.00 17.21 -19.57
CA MET A 360 2.65 15.85 -20.03
C MET A 360 1.13 15.68 -20.23
N ILE A 361 0.35 16.69 -19.84
CA ILE A 361 -1.11 16.67 -19.82
C ILE A 361 -1.59 17.46 -21.02
N THR A 362 -1.82 16.75 -22.12
CA THR A 362 -2.27 17.39 -23.36
C THR A 362 -3.79 17.32 -23.46
N ARG A 363 -4.39 16.18 -23.08
CA ARG A 363 -5.85 15.99 -23.14
C ARG A 363 -6.56 16.86 -22.11
N GLY A 364 -7.37 17.80 -22.59
CA GLY A 364 -8.22 18.67 -21.78
C GLY A 364 -7.61 20.06 -21.50
N ALA A 365 -6.33 20.28 -21.78
CA ALA A 365 -5.72 21.61 -21.67
C ALA A 365 -6.29 22.58 -22.71
N ASP A 366 -6.58 22.10 -23.93
CA ASP A 366 -7.20 22.89 -25.00
C ASP A 366 -8.55 23.50 -24.57
N ARG A 367 -9.33 22.75 -23.78
CA ARG A 367 -10.65 23.20 -23.29
C ARG A 367 -10.55 24.35 -22.29
N LEU A 368 -9.39 24.52 -21.66
CA LEU A 368 -9.14 25.60 -20.72
C LEU A 368 -8.65 26.88 -21.44
N GLY A 369 -8.39 26.82 -22.76
CA GLY A 369 -7.86 27.94 -23.54
C GLY A 369 -6.34 27.87 -23.80
N PHE A 370 -5.67 26.79 -23.40
CA PHE A 370 -4.26 26.59 -23.75
C PHE A 370 -4.09 26.13 -25.19
N GLN A 371 -3.00 26.57 -25.82
CA GLN A 371 -2.55 26.01 -27.09
C GLN A 371 -1.44 25.02 -26.86
N ILE A 372 -1.49 23.91 -27.58
CA ILE A 372 -0.56 22.80 -27.41
C ILE A 372 0.36 22.73 -28.64
N HIS A 373 1.66 22.80 -28.39
CA HIS A 373 2.69 22.71 -29.43
C HIS A 373 3.65 21.56 -29.14
N ASP A 374 4.19 20.96 -30.19
CA ASP A 374 5.20 19.91 -30.03
C ASP A 374 6.54 20.50 -29.57
N LEU A 375 7.25 19.79 -28.68
CA LEU A 375 8.60 20.20 -28.32
C LEU A 375 9.55 20.00 -29.52
N PRO A 376 10.39 20.98 -29.87
CA PRO A 376 11.34 20.84 -30.95
C PRO A 376 12.34 19.70 -30.70
N LYS A 377 12.70 18.97 -31.77
CA LYS A 377 13.69 17.88 -31.70
C LYS A 377 15.06 18.46 -31.31
N GLY A 378 15.71 17.87 -30.31
CA GLY A 378 17.02 18.35 -29.85
C GLY A 378 17.41 17.82 -28.49
N VAL A 379 18.47 18.42 -27.91
CA VAL A 379 18.96 18.08 -26.56
C VAL A 379 17.88 18.37 -25.50
N PHE A 380 17.18 19.50 -25.63
CA PHE A 380 16.10 19.87 -24.71
C PHE A 380 15.03 18.78 -24.61
N LEU A 381 14.48 18.30 -25.73
CA LEU A 381 13.51 17.20 -25.75
C LEU A 381 14.04 15.92 -25.10
N ARG A 382 15.33 15.57 -25.30
CA ARG A 382 15.93 14.37 -24.68
C ARG A 382 16.04 14.52 -23.16
N VAL A 383 16.54 15.67 -22.69
CA VAL A 383 16.69 15.97 -21.27
C VAL A 383 15.32 16.03 -20.59
N THR A 384 14.34 16.70 -21.20
CA THR A 384 12.97 16.76 -20.70
C THR A 384 12.34 15.37 -20.63
N LYS A 385 12.50 14.52 -21.65
CA LYS A 385 12.03 13.12 -21.59
C LYS A 385 12.67 12.34 -20.46
N LEU A 386 13.98 12.51 -20.23
CA LEU A 386 14.68 11.84 -19.14
C LEU A 386 14.17 12.30 -17.77
N TYR A 387 14.07 13.62 -17.56
CA TYR A 387 13.53 14.21 -16.34
C TYR A 387 12.10 13.71 -16.06
N LEU A 388 11.23 13.72 -17.07
CA LEU A 388 9.84 13.30 -16.91
C LEU A 388 9.71 11.80 -16.64
N ARG A 389 10.58 10.95 -17.21
CA ARG A 389 10.64 9.53 -16.84
C ARG A 389 11.04 9.35 -15.38
N LEU A 390 12.01 10.11 -14.90
CA LEU A 390 12.44 10.12 -13.51
C LEU A 390 11.29 10.57 -12.60
N LEU A 391 10.63 11.68 -12.95
CA LEU A 391 9.45 12.21 -12.27
C LEU A 391 8.34 11.16 -12.18
N MET A 392 8.03 10.47 -13.28
CA MET A 392 7.00 9.43 -13.27
C MET A 392 7.37 8.26 -12.37
N SER A 393 8.63 7.85 -12.31
CA SER A 393 9.11 6.81 -11.37
C SER A 393 8.90 7.23 -9.90
N VAL A 394 9.06 8.52 -9.62
CA VAL A 394 8.81 9.12 -8.30
C VAL A 394 7.30 9.18 -8.00
N LEU A 395 6.49 9.64 -8.95
CA LEU A 395 5.05 9.87 -8.81
C LEU A 395 4.20 8.58 -8.85
N THR A 396 4.57 7.57 -9.66
CA THR A 396 3.76 6.34 -9.74
C THR A 396 3.93 5.50 -8.48
N PRO A 397 2.84 5.02 -7.84
CA PRO A 397 2.94 4.09 -6.73
C PRO A 397 3.70 2.82 -7.13
N SER A 398 4.41 2.19 -6.19
CA SER A 398 5.13 0.92 -6.42
C SER A 398 4.21 -0.30 -6.66
N ASN A 399 2.91 -0.08 -6.90
CA ASN A 399 1.83 -1.07 -6.91
C ASN A 399 1.58 -1.79 -8.24
N LYS A 400 2.47 -1.72 -9.23
CA LYS A 400 2.21 -2.46 -10.47
C LYS A 400 2.57 -3.93 -10.28
N SER A 401 1.55 -4.75 -9.99
CA SER A 401 1.64 -6.21 -10.13
C SER A 401 2.04 -6.56 -11.56
N GLY A 402 2.77 -7.66 -11.73
CA GLY A 402 3.31 -8.11 -13.03
C GLY A 402 2.28 -8.45 -14.11
N SER A 403 0.97 -8.26 -13.85
CA SER A 403 -0.11 -8.54 -14.81
C SER A 403 -0.37 -7.40 -15.81
N ASP A 404 0.16 -6.20 -15.57
CA ASP A 404 -0.27 -5.01 -16.31
C ASP A 404 0.79 -4.43 -17.27
N LYS A 405 1.56 -5.33 -17.91
CA LYS A 405 2.54 -4.98 -18.97
C LYS A 405 1.89 -4.25 -20.17
N LYS A 406 0.57 -4.35 -20.35
CA LYS A 406 -0.20 -3.56 -21.34
C LYS A 406 -0.37 -2.10 -20.92
N SER A 407 -0.55 -1.80 -19.62
CA SER A 407 -0.62 -0.43 -19.11
C SER A 407 0.72 0.31 -19.21
N ASP A 408 1.85 -0.40 -19.09
CA ASP A 408 3.19 0.15 -19.29
C ASP A 408 3.47 0.51 -20.75
N LYS A 409 2.82 -0.18 -21.70
CA LYS A 409 2.89 0.12 -23.14
C LYS A 409 2.05 1.35 -23.54
N LEU A 410 1.09 1.76 -22.71
CA LEU A 410 0.35 3.03 -22.88
C LEU A 410 1.03 4.17 -22.12
N ALA A 411 1.69 3.88 -20.99
CA ALA A 411 2.57 4.82 -20.30
C ALA A 411 3.84 5.18 -21.11
N SER A 412 4.19 4.40 -22.13
CA SER A 412 5.36 4.64 -23.00
C SER A 412 5.18 5.74 -24.05
N GLU A 413 4.00 6.36 -24.20
CA GLU A 413 3.78 7.51 -25.09
C GLU A 413 3.41 8.80 -24.35
N ILE A 414 4.06 9.07 -23.22
CA ILE A 414 4.01 10.41 -22.63
C ILE A 414 4.94 11.31 -23.45
N ILE A 415 4.36 12.04 -24.41
CA ILE A 415 5.07 13.00 -25.25
C ILE A 415 4.96 14.38 -24.58
N PRO A 416 6.06 14.96 -24.07
CA PRO A 416 6.01 16.32 -23.52
C PRO A 416 5.66 17.31 -24.61
N ARG A 417 4.77 18.23 -24.29
CA ARG A 417 4.35 19.31 -25.19
C ARG A 417 4.48 20.65 -24.50
N ILE A 418 4.69 21.68 -25.31
CA ILE A 418 4.63 23.06 -24.88
C ILE A 418 3.15 23.43 -24.77
N VAL A 419 2.80 24.15 -23.71
CA VAL A 419 1.52 24.83 -23.59
C VAL A 419 1.73 26.33 -23.53
N THR A 420 0.95 27.07 -24.30
CA THR A 420 0.92 28.54 -24.26
C THR A 420 -0.48 29.05 -23.98
N PHE A 421 -0.59 30.21 -23.34
CA PHE A 421 -1.85 30.91 -23.09
C PHE A 421 -1.62 32.41 -23.27
N SER A 422 -2.42 33.10 -24.07
CA SER A 422 -2.31 34.56 -24.25
C SER A 422 -2.64 35.30 -22.94
N ILE A 423 -1.73 36.14 -22.44
CA ILE A 423 -2.01 36.93 -21.22
C ILE A 423 -3.24 37.84 -21.41
N PRO A 424 -3.41 38.56 -22.55
CA PRO A 424 -4.65 39.29 -22.82
C PRO A 424 -5.92 38.45 -22.67
N GLU A 425 -5.93 37.19 -23.13
CA GLU A 425 -7.09 36.30 -22.98
C GLU A 425 -7.26 35.83 -21.54
N LEU A 426 -6.16 35.53 -20.85
CA LEU A 426 -6.16 35.14 -19.44
C LEU A 426 -6.78 36.25 -18.56
N LEU A 427 -6.46 37.52 -18.84
CA LEU A 427 -7.00 38.66 -18.09
C LEU A 427 -8.52 38.83 -18.28
N LYS A 428 -9.09 38.41 -19.42
CA LYS A 428 -10.55 38.38 -19.62
C LYS A 428 -11.23 37.40 -18.66
N ILE A 429 -10.57 36.29 -18.33
CA ILE A 429 -11.06 35.31 -17.35
C ILE A 429 -11.11 35.95 -15.94
N ALA A 430 -10.07 36.70 -15.57
CA ALA A 430 -10.04 37.42 -14.28
C ALA A 430 -11.16 38.45 -14.16
N GLN A 431 -11.43 39.20 -15.24
CA GLN A 431 -12.52 40.19 -15.28
C GLN A 431 -13.89 39.52 -15.15
N SER A 432 -14.11 38.41 -15.85
CA SER A 432 -15.36 37.64 -15.78
C SER A 432 -15.59 37.04 -14.38
N ALA A 433 -14.54 36.54 -13.73
CA ALA A 433 -14.60 36.03 -12.37
C ALA A 433 -14.90 37.12 -11.32
N LYS A 434 -14.35 38.34 -11.49
CA LYS A 434 -14.68 39.49 -10.64
C LYS A 434 -16.16 39.87 -10.77
N VAL A 435 -16.73 39.89 -11.99
CA VAL A 435 -18.16 40.22 -12.23
C VAL A 435 -19.11 39.22 -11.56
N VAL A 436 -18.83 37.91 -11.65
CA VAL A 436 -19.66 36.87 -11.00
C VAL A 436 -19.62 36.99 -9.48
N SER A 437 -18.45 37.30 -8.89
CA SER A 437 -18.32 37.48 -7.44
C SER A 437 -19.08 38.70 -6.89
N VAL A 438 -19.23 39.75 -7.71
CA VAL A 438 -19.99 40.95 -7.38
C VAL A 438 -21.49 40.68 -7.50
N GLN A 439 -21.94 39.99 -8.56
CA GLN A 439 -23.33 39.57 -8.72
C GLN A 439 -23.79 38.57 -7.64
N GLU A 440 -22.94 37.64 -7.21
CA GLU A 440 -23.28 36.73 -6.10
C GLU A 440 -23.41 37.48 -4.77
N LYS A 441 -22.54 38.47 -4.51
CA LYS A 441 -22.65 39.33 -3.33
C LYS A 441 -23.90 40.21 -3.37
N GLU A 442 -24.26 40.76 -4.52
CA GLU A 442 -25.51 41.54 -4.71
C GLU A 442 -26.75 40.65 -4.57
N SER A 443 -26.75 39.42 -5.11
CA SER A 443 -27.87 38.48 -4.96
C SER A 443 -28.05 38.01 -3.51
N ARG A 444 -26.96 37.81 -2.77
CA ARG A 444 -26.99 37.50 -1.33
C ARG A 444 -27.49 38.68 -0.51
N ARG A 445 -27.12 39.91 -0.88
CA ARG A 445 -27.59 41.15 -0.25
C ARG A 445 -29.08 41.39 -0.51
N ASN A 446 -29.57 41.12 -1.71
CA ASN A 446 -31.00 41.22 -2.03
C ASN A 446 -31.84 40.09 -1.39
N ARG A 447 -31.28 38.90 -1.17
CA ARG A 447 -31.93 37.82 -0.40
C ARG A 447 -31.98 38.09 1.11
N SER A 448 -31.04 38.87 1.66
CA SER A 448 -31.06 39.25 3.08
C SER A 448 -32.03 40.40 3.40
N VAL A 449 -32.41 41.21 2.40
CA VAL A 449 -33.33 42.35 2.59
C VAL A 449 -34.81 41.93 2.44
N SER A 450 -35.09 40.80 1.78
CA SER A 450 -36.46 40.30 1.54
C SER A 450 -37.01 39.36 2.63
N ARG A 451 -36.27 39.14 3.73
CA ARG A 451 -36.64 38.21 4.80
C ARG A 451 -37.27 38.75 6.09
N PRO A 452 -37.44 40.07 6.37
CA PRO A 452 -38.06 40.49 7.62
C PRO A 452 -39.58 40.75 7.53
N VAL A 453 -40.28 40.36 6.45
CA VAL A 453 -41.73 40.65 6.31
C VAL A 453 -42.62 39.40 6.36
N GLN A 454 -42.10 38.19 6.15
CA GLN A 454 -42.93 36.97 6.16
C GLN A 454 -42.96 36.23 7.51
N ASP A 455 -41.97 36.42 8.38
CA ASP A 455 -41.90 35.72 9.67
C ASP A 455 -42.71 36.44 10.79
N ALA A 456 -43.24 37.64 10.53
CA ALA A 456 -44.07 38.37 11.49
C ALA A 456 -45.58 38.05 11.38
N GLU A 457 -46.06 37.60 10.21
CA GLU A 457 -47.48 37.23 10.02
C GLU A 457 -47.80 35.80 10.50
N GLN A 458 -46.78 34.97 10.73
CA GLN A 458 -46.97 33.55 11.12
C GLN A 458 -46.95 33.31 12.63
N MET A 459 -46.47 34.27 13.44
CA MET A 459 -46.42 34.15 14.91
C MET A 459 -47.71 34.62 15.62
N ASP A 460 -48.54 35.45 14.98
CA ASP A 460 -49.81 35.93 15.57
C ASP A 460 -50.97 34.93 15.42
N MET A 461 -50.80 33.84 14.66
CA MET A 461 -51.88 32.88 14.39
C MET A 461 -51.85 31.62 15.28
N GLU A 462 -50.79 31.40 16.05
CA GLU A 462 -50.64 30.21 16.93
C GLU A 462 -51.00 30.45 18.41
N LEU A 463 -51.31 31.68 18.82
CA LEU A 463 -51.65 32.01 20.21
C LEU A 463 -53.15 31.95 20.54
N ASP A 464 -54.04 31.83 19.55
CA ASP A 464 -55.51 31.79 19.76
C ASP A 464 -56.12 30.38 19.82
N GLY A 465 -55.32 29.31 19.65
CA GLY A 465 -55.83 27.93 19.51
C GLY A 465 -55.80 27.05 20.77
N ALA A 466 -55.27 27.52 21.90
CA ALA A 466 -54.96 26.67 23.06
C ALA A 466 -55.81 26.97 24.31
N VAL A 467 -57.12 27.15 24.16
CA VAL A 467 -58.09 27.05 25.26
C VAL A 467 -59.36 26.40 24.74
N MET A 468 -59.49 25.07 24.92
CA MET A 468 -60.72 24.32 25.20
C MET A 468 -60.50 22.85 24.83
N GLU A 469 -60.55 21.97 25.84
CA GLU A 469 -61.30 20.70 25.85
C GLU A 469 -60.76 19.73 26.93
N ARG A 470 -61.45 19.72 28.08
CA ARG A 470 -61.79 18.49 28.83
C ARG A 470 -63.29 18.23 28.55
N PRO A 471 -63.77 16.99 28.39
CA PRO A 471 -64.23 16.13 29.52
C PRO A 471 -63.91 14.62 29.27
N GLY A 472 -63.98 13.64 30.17
CA GLY A 472 -64.98 13.31 31.19
C GLY A 472 -65.75 12.04 30.74
N GLY A 473 -65.48 10.89 31.37
CA GLY A 473 -66.09 9.59 31.07
C GLY A 473 -65.28 8.44 31.64
#